data_AF-A0A3D1P556-F1
#
_entry.id   AF-A0A3D1P556-F1
#
_cell.length_a   1.000
_cell.length_b   1.000
_cell.length_c   1.000
_cell.angle_alpha   90.00
_cell.angle_beta   90.00
_cell.angle_gamma   90.00
#
_symmetry.space_group_name_H-M   'P 1'
#
loop_
_entity.id
_entity.type
_entity.pdbx_description
1 polymer ?
#
loop_
_entity_poly.entity_id
_entity_poly.type
_entity_poly.pdbx_seq_one_letter_code
_entity_poly.pdbx_strand_id
1 'polypeptide(L)' 'SFLLTENHCPICAAATACMGLCSKELEVFQLLLGENALIERSEHIVAGARCCTYQVSPKVKSGK' A
#
# COMPACT_ATOMS: atom_id res chain seq x y z
N SER A 1 2.64 -12.23 -9.51
CA SER A 1 2.26 -11.25 -8.48
C SER A 1 3.36 -11.20 -7.44
N PHE A 2 3.50 -10.07 -6.75
CA PHE A 2 4.51 -9.84 -5.71
C PHE A 2 3.83 -9.38 -4.42
N LEU A 3 4.49 -9.63 -3.28
CA LEU A 3 4.07 -9.15 -1.97
C LEU A 3 5.14 -8.19 -1.44
N LEU A 4 4.74 -6.96 -1.11
CA LEU A 4 5.58 -6.00 -0.41
C LEU A 4 5.14 -6.00 1.06
N THR A 5 6.03 -6.45 1.94
CA THR A 5 5.80 -6.46 3.38
C THR A 5 6.68 -5.43 4.05
N GLU A 6 6.06 -4.50 4.74
CA GLU A 6 6.73 -3.43 5.45
C GLU A 6 6.63 -3.68 6.96
N ASN A 7 7.70 -4.25 7.52
CA ASN A 7 7.75 -4.62 8.94
C ASN A 7 7.72 -3.39 9.87
N HIS A 8 8.11 -2.22 9.38
CA HIS A 8 8.07 -0.96 10.12
C HIS A 8 7.44 0.11 9.24
N CYS A 9 6.22 0.52 9.59
CA CYS A 9 5.54 1.57 8.83
C CYS A 9 6.21 2.93 9.14
N PRO A 10 6.82 3.59 8.15
CA PRO A 10 7.61 4.81 8.36
C PRO A 10 6.74 5.97 8.85
N ILE A 11 5.43 5.93 8.55
CA ILE A 11 4.45 6.91 9.01
C ILE A 11 3.62 6.43 10.20
N CYS A 12 3.92 5.27 10.81
CA CYS A 12 3.07 4.62 11.82
C CYS A 12 2.62 5.60 12.93
N ALA A 13 3.57 6.32 13.52
CA ALA A 13 3.30 7.27 14.60
C ALA A 13 2.31 8.37 14.17
N ALA A 14 2.45 8.88 12.95
CA ALA A 14 1.55 9.89 12.40
C ALA A 14 0.20 9.29 11.98
N ALA A 15 0.20 8.07 11.45
CA ALA A 15 -0.97 7.33 11.03
C ALA A 15 -1.88 6.95 12.22
N THR A 16 -1.32 6.68 13.40
CA THR A 16 -2.09 6.47 14.64
C THR A 16 -2.84 7.74 15.07
N ALA A 17 -2.25 8.92 14.86
CA ALA A 17 -2.89 10.20 15.17
C ALA A 17 -3.87 10.66 14.08
N CYS A 18 -3.60 10.31 12.83
CA CYS A 18 -4.45 10.64 11.69
C CYS A 18 -4.45 9.50 10.66
N MET A 19 -5.50 8.68 10.68
CA MET A 19 -5.62 7.53 9.76
C MET A 19 -5.56 7.92 8.28
N GLY A 20 -5.93 9.18 7.94
CA GLY A 20 -5.85 9.69 6.57
C GLY A 20 -4.44 9.69 6.00
N LEU A 21 -3.41 9.85 6.83
CA LEU A 21 -2.01 9.74 6.40
C LEU A 21 -1.66 8.33 5.95
N CYS A 22 -2.30 7.31 6.55
CA CYS A 22 -2.02 5.95 6.14
C CYS A 22 -2.58 5.62 4.75
N SER A 23 -3.73 6.18 4.40
CA SER A 23 -4.27 6.07 3.04
C SER A 23 -3.33 6.75 2.02
N LYS A 24 -2.69 7.86 2.40
CA LYS A 24 -1.77 8.59 1.52
C LYS A 24 -0.53 7.78 1.13
N GLU A 25 -0.04 6.91 2.01
CA GLU A 25 1.07 6.01 1.66
C GLU A 25 0.71 5.05 0.52
N LEU A 26 -0.50 4.45 0.56
CA LEU A 26 -0.99 3.63 -0.53
C LEU A 26 -1.17 4.45 -1.82
N GLU A 27 -1.71 5.67 -1.73
CA GLU A 27 -1.86 6.56 -2.88
C GLU A 27 -0.49 6.87 -3.52
N VAL A 28 0.56 7.09 -2.72
CA VAL A 28 1.92 7.31 -3.23
C VAL A 28 2.42 6.08 -3.99
N PHE A 29 2.23 4.87 -3.47
CA PHE A 29 2.60 3.67 -4.20
C PHE A 29 1.82 3.50 -5.51
N GLN A 30 0.52 3.78 -5.50
CA GLN A 30 -0.31 3.74 -6.71
C GLN A 30 0.17 4.77 -7.75
N LEU A 31 0.53 5.97 -7.31
CA LEU A 31 1.07 7.01 -8.18
C LEU A 31 2.41 6.60 -8.81
N LEU A 32 3.33 6.03 -8.01
CA LEU A 32 4.66 5.61 -8.48
C LEU A 32 4.60 4.42 -9.45
N LEU A 33 3.72 3.44 -9.21
CA LEU A 33 3.57 2.27 -10.07
C LEU A 33 2.74 2.57 -11.34
N GLY A 34 1.80 3.52 -11.24
CA GLY A 34 1.03 4.04 -12.35
C GLY A 34 0.30 2.95 -13.15
N GLU A 35 0.48 2.95 -14.46
CA GLU A 35 -0.19 2.00 -15.36
C GLU A 35 0.50 0.63 -15.47
N ASN A 36 1.67 0.46 -14.84
CA ASN A 36 2.44 -0.77 -14.96
C ASN A 36 1.95 -1.85 -14.00
N ALA A 37 1.45 -1.46 -12.83
CA ALA A 37 1.02 -2.38 -11.80
C ALA A 37 -0.17 -1.84 -11.00
N LEU A 38 -0.98 -2.78 -10.50
CA LEU A 38 -1.97 -2.56 -9.46
C LEU A 38 -1.30 -2.85 -8.11
N ILE A 39 -1.57 -1.99 -7.13
CA ILE A 39 -1.18 -2.21 -5.74
C ILE A 39 -2.37 -2.00 -4.81
N GLU A 40 -2.57 -2.98 -3.93
CA GLU A 40 -3.64 -3.00 -2.94
C GLU A 40 -3.05 -3.34 -1.57
N ARG A 41 -3.54 -2.69 -0.52
CA ARG A 41 -3.13 -3.01 0.86
C ARG A 41 -4.02 -4.14 1.38
N SER A 42 -3.42 -5.27 1.74
CA SER A 42 -4.12 -6.43 2.31
C SER A 42 -4.13 -6.43 3.83
N GLU A 43 -3.07 -5.92 4.45
CA GLU A 43 -2.93 -5.84 5.91
C GLU A 43 -2.40 -4.48 6.34
N HIS A 44 -2.76 -4.07 7.55
CA HIS A 44 -2.47 -2.73 8.03
C HIS A 44 -2.15 -2.71 9.52
N ILE A 45 -0.97 -2.20 9.89
CA ILE A 45 -0.49 -2.18 11.27
C ILE A 45 -1.38 -1.36 12.21
N VAL A 46 -1.93 -0.22 11.75
CA VAL A 46 -2.85 0.61 12.56
C VAL A 46 -4.19 -0.08 12.79
N ALA A 47 -4.58 -1.04 11.93
CA ALA A 47 -5.75 -1.89 12.13
C ALA A 47 -5.47 -3.12 13.01
N GLY A 48 -4.29 -3.21 13.63
CA GLY A 48 -3.90 -4.30 14.52
C GLY A 48 -3.20 -5.48 13.84
N ALA A 49 -2.86 -5.37 12.55
CA ALA A 49 -2.01 -6.38 11.90
C ALA A 49 -0.56 -6.31 12.41
N ARG A 50 0.20 -7.39 12.20
CA ARG A 50 1.63 -7.45 12.60
C ARG A 50 2.50 -6.45 11.83
N CYS A 51 2.16 -6.19 10.57
CA CYS A 51 2.88 -5.30 9.67
C CYS A 51 1.93 -4.82 8.56
N CYS A 52 2.37 -3.82 7.79
CA CYS A 52 1.66 -3.43 6.57
C CYS A 52 2.06 -4.37 5.42
N THR A 53 1.08 -4.87 4.68
CA THR A 53 1.32 -5.77 3.55
C THR A 53 0.56 -5.28 2.34
N TYR A 54 1.23 -5.29 1.18
CA TYR A 54 0.70 -4.84 -0.09
C TYR A 54 0.85 -5.93 -1.15
N GLN A 55 -0.22 -6.18 -1.89
CA GLN A 55 -0.21 -7.06 -3.03
C GLN A 55 -0.01 -6.25 -4.31
N VAL A 56 1.04 -6.60 -5.05
CA VAL A 56 1.38 -5.95 -6.32
C VAL A 56 1.16 -6.94 -7.46
N SER A 57 0.41 -6.53 -8.47
CA SER A 57 0.16 -7.33 -9.67
C SER A 57 0.34 -6.49 -10.93
N PRO A 58 0.77 -7.06 -12.06
CA PRO A 58 0.78 -6.34 -13.32
C PRO A 58 -0.62 -5.85 -13.66
N LYS A 59 -0.75 -4.59 -14.10
CA LYS A 59 -2.03 -4.09 -14.59
C LYS A 59 -2.23 -4.66 -15.99
N VAL A 60 -3.25 -5.50 -16.17
CA VAL A 60 -3.59 -5.98 -17.52
C VAL A 60 -3.98 -4.76 -18.34
N LYS A 61 -3.19 -4.43 -19.36
CA LYS A 61 -3.57 -3.37 -20.31
C LYS A 61 -4.85 -3.84 -20.98
N SER A 62 -5.99 -3.20 -20.69
CA SER A 62 -7.17 -3.33 -21.54
C SER A 62 -6.79 -2.75 -22.89
N GLY A 63 -6.37 -3.63 -23.80
CA GLY A 63 -6.05 -3.27 -25.17
C GLY A 63 -7.25 -2.56 -25.80
N LYS A 64 -6.98 -1.43 -26.42
CA LYS A 64 -7.84 -0.82 -27.41
C LYS A 64 -7.12 -0.87 -28.74
#